data_AF-L1J7Q4-F1
#
_entry.id   AF-L1J7Q4-F1
#
_cell.length_a   1.000
_cell.length_b   1.000
_cell.length_c   1.000
_cell.angle_alpha   90.00
_cell.angle_beta   90.00
_cell.angle_gamma   90.00
#
_symmetry.space_group_name_H-M   'P 1'
#
loop_
_entity.id
_entity.type
_entity.pdbx_description
1 polymer ?
#
loop_
_entity_poly.entity_id
_entity_poly.type
_entity_poly.pdbx_seq_one_letter_code
_entity_poly.pdbx_strand_id
1 'polypeptide(L)'
;MNTRPMRGDQRDRGQGNIFIITTFFFTRLRLCHELGKANDEITEGYNALRRWFPAGTWSDHERIFIPVNTGHLNKDSKGQIEGVHWSLMVVEPFTKMIRLYDPRHDTPSTYMQIVADFLRYEWKQQGFQGGETWQQEYVPSNKIPKQTDSVSCGIFLCAIADCLSGNMEVNSFGQGDIDEIRKAIETLLRNVYLCKK
;
A
#
# COMPACT_ATOMS: atom_id res chain seq x y z
N MET A 1 -42.28 -21.36 -18.89
CA MET A 1 -40.82 -21.16 -18.90
C MET A 1 -40.56 -19.66 -18.78
N ASN A 2 -40.09 -19.18 -17.63
CA ASN A 2 -39.54 -17.84 -17.48
C ASN A 2 -38.70 -17.80 -16.21
N THR A 3 -37.40 -18.09 -16.33
CA THR A 3 -36.45 -18.04 -15.21
C THR A 3 -35.68 -16.73 -15.27
N ARG A 4 -36.06 -15.77 -14.40
CA ARG A 4 -35.19 -14.63 -14.05
C ARG A 4 -33.96 -15.17 -13.29
N PRO A 5 -32.74 -14.70 -13.58
CA PRO A 5 -31.61 -15.04 -12.73
C PRO A 5 -31.71 -14.26 -11.41
N MET A 6 -31.54 -15.01 -10.33
CA MET A 6 -31.43 -14.52 -8.96
C MET A 6 -30.27 -13.52 -8.87
N ARG A 7 -30.52 -12.32 -8.33
CA ARG A 7 -29.45 -11.46 -7.81
C ARG A 7 -28.81 -12.22 -6.66
N GLY A 8 -27.67 -12.85 -6.94
CA GLY A 8 -26.81 -13.41 -5.91
C GLY A 8 -26.37 -12.28 -4.98
N ASP A 9 -26.69 -12.45 -3.70
CA ASP A 9 -26.21 -11.58 -2.62
C ASP A 9 -24.67 -11.67 -2.60
N GLN A 10 -23.99 -10.59 -2.99
CA GLN A 10 -22.52 -10.49 -2.99
C GLN A 10 -21.94 -10.14 -1.61
N ARG A 11 -22.70 -10.37 -0.54
CA ARG A 11 -22.32 -10.02 0.83
C ARG A 11 -21.87 -11.25 1.62
N ASP A 12 -20.80 -11.90 1.17
CA ASP A 12 -19.82 -12.55 2.07
C ASP A 12 -18.58 -13.05 1.30
N ARG A 13 -17.90 -12.15 0.57
CA ARG A 13 -16.54 -12.45 0.13
C ARG A 13 -15.65 -12.13 1.32
N GLY A 14 -15.25 -13.15 2.09
CA GLY A 14 -14.43 -13.02 3.30
C GLY A 14 -13.32 -11.99 3.11
N GLN A 15 -13.55 -10.78 3.61
CA GLN A 15 -12.56 -9.72 3.62
C GLN A 15 -11.55 -10.13 4.67
N GLY A 16 -10.37 -10.53 4.20
CA GLY A 16 -9.23 -10.79 5.08
C GLY A 16 -8.99 -9.60 6.02
N ASN A 17 -8.37 -9.86 7.18
CA ASN A 17 -8.03 -8.78 8.10
C ASN A 17 -6.95 -7.87 7.47
N ILE A 18 -7.36 -6.74 6.89
CA ILE A 18 -6.49 -5.81 6.16
C ILE A 18 -6.29 -4.54 6.96
N PHE A 19 -5.03 -4.13 7.14
CA PHE A 19 -4.68 -2.83 7.67
C PHE A 19 -4.20 -1.91 6.55
N ILE A 20 -4.76 -0.70 6.44
CA ILE A 20 -4.25 0.32 5.53
C ILE A 20 -3.61 1.42 6.35
N ILE A 21 -2.32 1.62 6.13
CA ILE A 21 -1.56 2.64 6.85
C ILE A 21 -1.72 4.03 6.21
N THR A 22 -1.49 5.07 7.01
CA THR A 22 -1.39 6.45 6.53
C THR A 22 -0.34 6.62 5.42
N THR A 23 -0.66 7.47 4.44
CA THR A 23 0.19 7.79 3.29
C THR A 23 1.53 8.44 3.65
N PHE A 24 1.65 8.99 4.87
CA PHE A 24 2.88 9.64 5.33
C PHE A 24 3.93 8.66 5.87
N PHE A 25 3.55 7.42 6.16
CA PHE A 25 4.45 6.48 6.81
C PHE A 25 5.69 6.19 5.96
N PHE A 26 5.50 5.80 4.70
CA PHE A 26 6.62 5.43 3.86
C PHE A 26 7.56 6.62 3.63
N THR A 27 7.01 7.83 3.43
CA THR A 27 7.83 9.04 3.28
C THR A 27 8.67 9.31 4.53
N ARG A 28 8.09 9.17 5.72
CA ARG A 28 8.84 9.34 6.98
C ARG A 28 9.88 8.24 7.17
N LEU A 29 9.55 6.99 6.87
CA LEU A 29 10.47 5.87 6.94
C LEU A 29 11.67 6.05 6.00
N ARG A 30 11.41 6.45 4.75
CA ARG A 30 12.45 6.79 3.76
C ARG A 30 13.36 7.91 4.26
N LEU A 31 12.78 8.96 4.85
CA LEU A 31 13.58 10.06 5.43
C LEU A 31 14.51 9.58 6.56
N CYS A 32 14.05 8.67 7.43
CA CYS A 32 14.90 8.07 8.45
C CYS A 32 16.10 7.32 7.85
N HIS A 33 15.90 6.59 6.75
CA HIS A 33 16.97 5.88 6.04
C HIS A 33 17.91 6.81 5.27
N GLU A 34 17.39 7.79 4.55
CA GLU A 34 18.18 8.66 3.69
C GLU A 34 18.95 9.75 4.46
N LEU A 35 18.46 10.15 5.64
CA LEU A 35 19.08 11.19 6.47
C LEU A 35 19.79 10.65 7.71
N GLY A 36 19.43 9.44 8.19
CA GLY A 36 20.09 8.81 9.32
C GLY A 36 21.55 8.52 8.98
N LYS A 37 22.47 9.28 9.56
CA LYS A 37 23.91 9.14 9.30
C LYS A 37 24.53 8.05 10.17
N ALA A 38 23.86 7.69 11.26
CA ALA A 38 24.26 6.65 12.21
C ALA A 38 23.10 5.68 12.49
N ASN A 39 23.44 4.43 12.84
CA ASN A 39 22.46 3.38 13.16
C ASN A 39 21.50 3.76 14.30
N ASP A 40 21.98 4.57 15.26
CA ASP A 40 21.17 5.02 16.40
C ASP A 40 20.06 5.98 15.94
N GLU A 41 20.34 6.87 14.98
CA GLU A 41 19.35 7.80 14.40
C GLU A 41 18.26 7.04 13.62
N ILE A 42 18.63 6.00 12.87
CA ILE A 42 17.68 5.14 12.16
C ILE A 42 16.76 4.42 13.16
N THR A 43 17.35 3.89 14.25
CA THR A 43 16.62 3.18 15.29
C THR A 43 15.64 4.09 16.04
N GLU A 44 16.04 5.33 16.32
CA GLU A 44 15.14 6.34 16.90
C GLU A 44 13.98 6.68 15.95
N GLY A 45 14.27 6.82 14.66
CA GLY A 45 13.26 7.01 13.61
C GLY A 45 12.24 5.87 13.57
N TYR A 46 12.71 4.62 13.64
CA TYR A 46 11.83 3.46 13.72
C TYR A 46 10.95 3.49 14.98
N ASN A 47 11.53 3.75 16.15
CA ASN A 47 10.78 3.87 17.40
C ASN A 47 9.68 4.94 17.36
N ALA A 48 9.93 6.07 16.68
CA ALA A 48 8.90 7.10 16.48
C ALA A 48 7.76 6.59 15.58
N LEU A 49 8.08 5.86 14.51
CA LEU A 49 7.10 5.29 13.57
C LEU A 49 6.26 4.17 14.19
N ARG A 50 6.80 3.40 15.13
CA ARG A 50 6.04 2.36 15.86
C ARG A 50 4.77 2.87 16.51
N ARG A 51 4.80 4.12 16.99
CA ARG A 51 3.66 4.77 17.65
C ARG A 51 2.51 5.07 16.70
N TRP A 52 2.71 4.93 15.39
CA TRP A 52 1.68 5.14 14.37
C TRP A 52 0.80 3.91 14.17
N PHE A 53 1.12 2.81 14.84
CA PHE A 53 0.44 1.52 14.71
C PHE A 53 -0.19 1.10 16.03
N PRO A 54 -1.41 0.55 15.99
CA PRO A 54 -1.89 -0.30 17.07
C PRO A 54 -0.92 -1.45 17.36
N ALA A 55 -0.87 -1.89 18.62
CA ALA A 55 -0.14 -3.11 18.97
C ALA A 55 -0.68 -4.30 18.16
N GLY A 56 0.21 -5.21 17.75
CA GLY A 56 -0.17 -6.39 16.96
C GLY A 56 -0.40 -6.11 15.47
N THR A 57 -0.34 -4.86 14.99
CA THR A 57 -0.59 -4.55 13.56
C THR A 57 0.18 -5.46 12.61
N TRP A 58 1.46 -5.67 12.90
CA TRP A 58 2.37 -6.44 12.06
C TRP A 58 2.21 -7.96 12.18
N SER A 59 1.52 -8.47 13.21
CA SER A 59 1.32 -9.91 13.44
C SER A 59 -0.11 -10.38 13.18
N ASP A 60 -1.09 -9.48 13.30
CA ASP A 60 -2.51 -9.85 13.42
C ASP A 60 -3.29 -9.67 12.12
N HIS A 61 -2.70 -9.00 11.13
CA HIS A 61 -3.32 -8.73 9.83
C HIS A 61 -2.79 -9.67 8.76
N GLU A 62 -3.67 -10.10 7.86
CA GLU A 62 -3.31 -10.91 6.70
C GLU A 62 -2.52 -10.10 5.67
N ARG A 63 -2.95 -8.84 5.46
CA ARG A 63 -2.27 -7.91 4.57
C ARG A 63 -2.20 -6.52 5.19
N ILE A 64 -1.08 -5.85 4.95
CA ILE A 64 -0.87 -4.46 5.35
C ILE A 64 -0.52 -3.66 4.11
N PHE A 65 -1.35 -2.68 3.80
CA PHE A 65 -1.22 -1.84 2.63
C PHE A 65 -0.47 -0.56 2.99
N ILE A 66 0.62 -0.32 2.29
CA ILE A 66 1.50 0.82 2.46
C ILE A 66 1.50 1.65 1.18
N PRO A 67 0.76 2.78 1.14
CA PRO A 67 0.88 3.74 0.05
C PRO A 67 2.30 4.30 0.01
N VAL A 68 2.91 4.25 -1.17
CA VAL A 68 4.29 4.68 -1.42
C VAL A 68 4.24 5.93 -2.31
N ASN A 69 4.75 7.03 -1.77
CA ASN A 69 4.97 8.26 -2.53
C ASN A 69 6.44 8.31 -2.98
N THR A 70 6.67 8.31 -4.28
CA THR A 70 8.03 8.33 -4.86
C THR A 70 8.54 9.72 -5.20
N GLY A 71 7.76 10.76 -4.90
CA GLY A 71 8.15 12.14 -5.20
C GLY A 71 9.53 12.48 -4.61
N HIS A 72 10.25 13.32 -5.35
CA HIS A 72 11.60 13.74 -5.00
C HIS A 72 11.58 14.57 -3.73
N LEU A 73 12.43 14.21 -2.77
CA LEU A 73 12.66 15.02 -1.58
C LEU A 73 13.65 16.12 -1.96
N ASN A 74 13.15 17.34 -2.17
CA ASN A 74 14.04 18.47 -2.32
C ASN A 74 14.78 18.71 -0.99
N LYS A 75 16.09 18.50 -1.00
CA LYS A 75 16.97 18.65 0.18
C LYS A 75 17.26 20.13 0.51
N ASP A 76 16.75 21.07 -0.28
CA ASP A 76 16.95 22.51 -0.15
C ASP A 76 15.85 23.19 0.68
N SER A 77 15.60 22.69 1.90
CA SER A 77 14.95 23.44 2.99
C SER A 77 13.55 24.05 2.75
N LYS A 78 12.90 23.86 1.59
CA LYS A 78 11.55 24.37 1.29
C LYS A 78 10.47 23.28 1.22
N GLY A 79 10.83 22.02 1.42
CA GLY A 79 9.88 20.91 1.58
C GLY A 79 8.96 20.67 0.38
N GLN A 80 9.31 21.15 -0.81
CA GLN A 80 8.56 20.85 -2.03
C GLN A 80 8.87 19.42 -2.49
N ILE A 81 7.82 18.68 -2.83
CA ILE A 81 7.93 17.35 -3.42
C ILE A 81 7.59 17.51 -4.91
N GLU A 82 8.57 17.27 -5.78
CA GLU A 82 8.38 17.28 -7.24
C GLU A 82 8.22 15.87 -7.78
N GLY A 83 7.53 15.72 -8.92
CA GLY A 83 7.41 14.43 -9.60
C GLY A 83 6.65 13.35 -8.82
N VAL A 84 5.61 13.73 -8.06
CA VAL A 84 4.85 12.81 -7.21
C VAL A 84 4.22 11.69 -8.04
N HIS A 85 4.59 10.46 -7.72
CA HIS A 85 3.93 9.25 -8.19
C HIS A 85 3.57 8.37 -6.99
N TRP A 86 2.49 7.60 -7.16
CA TRP A 86 1.92 6.75 -6.11
C TRP A 86 1.94 5.30 -6.55
N SER A 87 2.48 4.44 -5.69
CA SER A 87 2.47 2.98 -5.80
C SER A 87 2.04 2.34 -4.48
N LEU A 88 1.77 1.03 -4.50
CA LEU A 88 1.30 0.29 -3.32
C LEU A 88 2.32 -0.79 -2.95
N MET A 89 2.80 -0.78 -1.72
CA MET A 89 3.40 -1.97 -1.13
C MET A 89 2.36 -2.74 -0.33
N VAL A 90 2.38 -4.06 -0.47
CA VAL A 90 1.54 -4.98 0.29
C VAL A 90 2.45 -5.91 1.06
N VAL A 91 2.36 -5.85 2.37
CA VAL A 91 3.07 -6.75 3.28
C VAL A 91 2.12 -7.87 3.67
N GLU A 92 2.59 -9.11 3.59
CA GLU A 92 1.90 -10.30 4.06
C GLU A 92 2.70 -10.88 5.24
N PRO A 93 2.34 -10.54 6.49
CA PRO A 93 3.03 -10.98 7.70
C PRO A 93 3.32 -12.48 7.78
N PHE A 94 2.32 -13.31 7.49
CA PHE A 94 2.40 -14.76 7.67
C PHE A 94 3.37 -15.43 6.67
N THR A 95 3.37 -14.97 5.42
CA THR A 95 4.25 -15.49 4.36
C THR A 95 5.58 -14.74 4.28
N LYS A 96 5.72 -13.64 5.03
CA LYS A 96 6.87 -12.74 5.03
C LYS A 96 7.18 -12.19 3.63
N MET A 97 6.13 -11.85 2.89
CA MET A 97 6.23 -11.32 1.54
C MET A 97 5.94 -9.82 1.52
N ILE A 98 6.71 -9.09 0.72
CA ILE A 98 6.46 -7.68 0.37
C ILE A 98 6.29 -7.63 -1.15
N ARG A 99 5.12 -7.20 -1.60
CA ARG A 99 4.84 -6.99 -3.03
C ARG A 99 4.72 -5.51 -3.35
N LEU A 100 5.36 -5.06 -4.42
CA LEU A 100 5.24 -3.70 -4.93
C LEU A 100 4.38 -3.70 -6.20
N TYR A 101 3.26 -2.99 -6.14
CA TYR A 101 2.36 -2.74 -7.26
C TYR A 101 2.53 -1.29 -7.73
N ASP A 102 3.05 -1.12 -8.94
CA ASP A 102 3.26 0.19 -9.54
C ASP A 102 2.68 0.24 -10.97
N PRO A 103 1.55 0.94 -11.18
CA PRO A 103 0.92 1.10 -12.49
C PRO A 103 1.80 1.71 -13.59
N ARG A 104 2.85 2.46 -13.23
CA ARG A 104 3.83 3.02 -14.17
C ARG A 104 5.15 2.26 -14.22
N HIS A 105 5.40 1.42 -13.21
CA HIS A 105 6.64 0.69 -13.03
C HIS A 105 7.88 1.59 -12.85
N ASP A 106 7.70 2.76 -12.22
CA ASP A 106 8.74 3.79 -12.03
C ASP A 106 9.30 3.82 -10.59
N THR A 107 8.68 3.09 -9.66
CA THR A 107 9.11 3.03 -8.26
C THR A 107 10.41 2.25 -8.12
N PRO A 108 11.45 2.80 -7.45
CA PRO A 108 12.68 2.05 -7.19
C PRO A 108 12.41 0.80 -6.36
N SER A 109 12.88 -0.36 -6.83
CA SER A 109 12.75 -1.64 -6.11
C SER A 109 13.45 -1.61 -4.74
N THR A 110 14.48 -0.78 -4.58
CA THR A 110 15.19 -0.57 -3.31
C THR A 110 14.28 -0.07 -2.19
N TYR A 111 13.12 0.52 -2.50
CA TYR A 111 12.16 0.96 -1.49
C TYR A 111 11.56 -0.21 -0.71
N MET A 112 11.48 -1.41 -1.31
CA MET A 112 11.03 -2.61 -0.59
C MET A 112 12.01 -3.00 0.52
N GLN A 113 13.31 -2.75 0.31
CA GLN A 113 14.33 -3.03 1.32
C GLN A 113 14.18 -2.13 2.55
N ILE A 114 13.83 -0.85 2.35
CA ILE A 114 13.56 0.10 3.45
C ILE A 114 12.44 -0.44 4.35
N VAL A 115 11.35 -0.95 3.75
CA VAL A 115 10.24 -1.56 4.49
C VAL A 115 10.67 -2.87 5.15
N ALA A 116 11.40 -3.74 4.45
CA ALA A 116 11.91 -5.00 5.00
C ALA A 116 12.80 -4.78 6.24
N ASP A 117 13.65 -3.75 6.23
CA ASP A 117 14.52 -3.43 7.37
C ASP A 117 13.73 -2.92 8.58
N PHE A 118 12.70 -2.11 8.34
CA PHE A 118 11.76 -1.71 9.40
C PHE A 118 11.01 -2.91 9.97
N LEU A 119 10.50 -3.81 9.13
CA LEU A 119 9.78 -5.00 9.58
C LEU A 119 10.67 -5.96 10.37
N ARG A 120 11.92 -6.15 9.93
CA ARG A 120 12.92 -6.92 10.69
C ARG A 120 13.15 -6.33 12.07
N TYR A 121 13.22 -5.00 12.15
CA TYR A 121 13.31 -4.29 13.41
C TYR A 121 12.07 -4.53 14.28
N GLU A 122 10.86 -4.34 13.75
CA GLU A 122 9.60 -4.58 14.48
C GLU A 122 9.49 -6.01 15.02
N TRP A 123 9.83 -7.01 14.20
CA TRP A 123 9.79 -8.41 14.61
C TRP A 123 10.71 -8.70 15.79
N LYS A 124 11.92 -8.12 15.77
CA LYS A 124 12.85 -8.23 16.89
C LYS A 124 12.28 -7.61 18.16
N GLN A 125 11.56 -6.48 18.06
CA GLN A 125 10.92 -5.84 19.20
C GLN A 125 9.78 -6.67 19.80
N GLN A 126 9.16 -7.55 19.00
CA GLN A 126 8.13 -8.49 19.45
C GLN A 126 8.70 -9.81 19.98
N GLY A 127 10.03 -9.93 20.08
CA GLY A 127 10.70 -11.12 20.63
C GLY A 127 10.85 -12.28 19.65
N PHE A 128 10.52 -12.09 18.37
CA PHE A 128 10.82 -13.08 17.35
C PHE A 128 12.33 -13.14 17.09
N GLN A 129 12.85 -14.35 16.84
CA GLN A 129 14.29 -14.57 16.71
C GLN A 129 14.85 -13.92 15.43
N GLY A 130 15.97 -13.22 15.57
CA GLY A 130 16.63 -12.49 14.48
C GLY A 130 17.21 -13.43 13.42
N GLY A 131 16.93 -13.14 12.15
CA GLY A 131 17.30 -13.98 10.99
C GLY A 131 16.21 -14.03 9.92
N GLU A 132 15.06 -13.42 10.18
CA GLU A 132 13.94 -13.45 9.26
C GLU A 132 14.19 -12.57 8.02
N THR A 133 14.14 -13.23 6.86
CA THR A 133 14.26 -12.58 5.56
C THR A 133 12.86 -12.36 4.99
N TRP A 134 12.55 -11.12 4.68
CA TRP A 134 11.35 -10.76 3.92
C TRP A 134 11.61 -10.99 2.44
N GLN A 135 10.77 -11.82 1.81
CA GLN A 135 10.76 -11.97 0.36
C GLN A 135 10.21 -10.69 -0.26
N GLN A 136 10.75 -10.31 -1.42
CA GLN A 136 10.37 -9.09 -2.12
C GLN A 136 10.02 -9.42 -3.56
N GLU A 137 8.89 -8.91 -4.02
CA GLU A 137 8.42 -9.09 -5.39
C GLU A 137 7.98 -7.73 -5.94
N TYR A 138 8.71 -7.23 -6.94
CA TYR A 138 8.17 -6.17 -7.78
C TYR A 138 7.26 -6.82 -8.81
N VAL A 139 5.95 -6.65 -8.64
CA VAL A 139 4.96 -7.28 -9.50
C VAL A 139 5.21 -6.86 -10.96
N PRO A 140 5.36 -7.82 -11.88
CA PRO A 140 5.66 -7.52 -13.28
C PRO A 140 4.62 -6.61 -13.93
N SER A 141 5.07 -5.69 -14.80
CA SER A 141 4.19 -4.72 -15.47
C SER A 141 3.10 -5.36 -16.35
N ASN A 142 3.27 -6.61 -16.79
CA ASN A 142 2.26 -7.37 -17.53
C ASN A 142 1.26 -8.12 -16.63
N LYS A 143 1.42 -8.05 -15.30
CA LYS A 143 0.52 -8.65 -14.30
C LYS A 143 -0.34 -7.61 -13.58
N ILE A 144 -0.17 -6.33 -13.91
CA ILE A 144 -0.88 -5.20 -13.31
C ILE A 144 -1.40 -4.27 -14.40
N PRO A 145 -2.44 -3.48 -14.12
CA PRO A 145 -2.99 -2.56 -15.10
C PRO A 145 -2.04 -1.38 -15.28
N LYS A 146 -1.70 -1.10 -16.55
CA LYS A 146 -0.76 -0.06 -16.91
C LYS A 146 -1.44 1.30 -16.94
N GLN A 147 -0.85 2.26 -16.24
CA GLN A 147 -1.20 3.67 -16.36
C GLN A 147 -0.46 4.30 -17.55
N THR A 148 -1.14 5.15 -18.30
CA THR A 148 -0.58 5.88 -19.45
C THR A 148 -0.67 7.40 -19.32
N ASP A 149 -1.26 7.92 -18.24
CA ASP A 149 -1.38 9.37 -17.97
C ASP A 149 -0.52 9.83 -16.77
N SER A 150 -0.48 11.14 -16.51
CA SER A 150 0.29 11.74 -15.41
C SER A 150 -0.49 11.90 -14.09
N VAL A 151 -1.81 11.64 -14.05
CA VAL A 151 -2.70 12.08 -12.95
C VAL A 151 -3.50 10.97 -12.26
N SER A 152 -3.52 9.76 -12.81
CA SER A 152 -4.40 8.69 -12.36
C SER A 152 -3.75 7.69 -11.40
N CYS A 153 -2.48 7.86 -11.01
CA CYS A 153 -1.76 6.90 -10.17
C CYS A 153 -2.48 6.63 -8.85
N GLY A 154 -3.07 7.67 -8.23
CA GLY A 154 -3.90 7.52 -7.03
C GLY A 154 -5.20 6.72 -7.26
N ILE A 155 -5.80 6.80 -8.45
CA ILE A 155 -7.00 6.01 -8.77
C ILE A 155 -6.64 4.55 -9.01
N PHE A 156 -5.57 4.30 -9.77
CA PHE A 156 -5.03 2.94 -9.91
C PHE A 156 -4.67 2.33 -8.56
N LEU A 157 -4.06 3.11 -7.67
CA LEU A 157 -3.72 2.67 -6.31
C LEU A 157 -4.95 2.19 -5.54
N CYS A 158 -6.03 2.99 -5.54
CA CYS A 158 -7.29 2.64 -4.90
C CYS A 158 -7.92 1.38 -5.52
N ALA A 159 -7.94 1.27 -6.84
CA ALA A 159 -8.52 0.13 -7.53
C ALA A 159 -7.71 -1.16 -7.32
N ILE A 160 -6.38 -1.09 -7.30
CA ILE A 160 -5.51 -2.22 -6.93
C ILE A 160 -5.82 -2.66 -5.48
N ALA A 161 -5.86 -1.71 -4.55
CA ALA A 161 -6.18 -2.01 -3.16
C ALA A 161 -7.56 -2.66 -3.00
N ASP A 162 -8.58 -2.18 -3.72
CA ASP A 162 -9.92 -2.76 -3.71
C ASP A 162 -9.92 -4.20 -4.26
N CYS A 163 -9.27 -4.42 -5.41
CA CYS A 163 -9.11 -5.75 -5.99
C CYS A 163 -8.45 -6.73 -5.01
N LEU A 164 -7.31 -6.34 -4.44
CA LEU A 164 -6.60 -7.16 -3.47
C LEU A 164 -7.45 -7.41 -2.21
N SER A 165 -8.22 -6.42 -1.75
CA SER A 165 -9.09 -6.57 -0.58
C SER A 165 -10.23 -7.56 -0.82
N GLY A 166 -10.73 -7.62 -2.06
CA GLY A 166 -11.75 -8.58 -2.50
C GLY A 166 -11.20 -9.91 -3.01
N ASN A 167 -9.89 -10.16 -2.93
CA ASN A 167 -9.20 -11.29 -3.56
C ASN A 167 -9.52 -11.43 -5.07
N MET A 168 -9.64 -10.30 -5.76
CA MET A 168 -9.83 -10.20 -7.21
C MET A 168 -8.50 -10.01 -7.93
N GLU A 169 -8.44 -10.43 -9.18
CA GLU A 169 -7.25 -10.20 -10.00
C GLU A 169 -7.09 -8.70 -10.33
N VAL A 170 -5.92 -8.13 -10.08
CA VAL A 170 -5.67 -6.69 -10.30
C VAL A 170 -5.70 -6.28 -11.78
N ASN A 171 -5.55 -7.23 -12.71
CA ASN A 171 -5.66 -7.03 -14.15
C ASN A 171 -7.12 -6.98 -14.66
N SER A 172 -8.11 -7.04 -13.76
CA SER A 172 -9.53 -7.01 -14.12
C SER A 172 -10.04 -5.63 -14.53
N PHE A 173 -9.21 -4.59 -14.42
CA PHE A 173 -9.49 -3.23 -14.86
C PHE A 173 -8.28 -2.68 -15.62
N GLY A 174 -8.42 -1.52 -16.26
CA GLY A 174 -7.34 -0.84 -16.96
C GLY A 174 -7.56 0.66 -17.09
N GLN A 175 -6.69 1.31 -17.87
CA GLN A 175 -6.73 2.75 -18.11
C GLN A 175 -8.10 3.24 -18.64
N GLY A 176 -8.80 2.41 -19.42
CA GLY A 176 -10.13 2.75 -19.96
C GLY A 176 -11.22 2.89 -18.90
N ASP A 177 -11.05 2.25 -17.74
CA ASP A 177 -12.05 2.22 -16.67
C ASP A 177 -11.89 3.37 -15.67
N ILE A 178 -10.82 4.16 -15.78
CA ILE A 178 -10.42 5.14 -14.76
C ILE A 178 -11.50 6.20 -14.50
N ASP A 179 -12.19 6.66 -15.54
CA ASP A 179 -13.27 7.65 -15.38
C ASP A 179 -14.49 7.05 -14.67
N GLU A 180 -14.79 5.78 -14.92
CA GLU A 180 -15.88 5.07 -14.23
C GLU A 180 -15.50 4.80 -12.77
N ILE A 181 -14.26 4.39 -12.50
CA ILE A 181 -13.73 4.19 -11.16
C ILE A 181 -13.77 5.50 -10.36
N ARG A 182 -13.41 6.65 -10.95
CA ARG A 182 -13.52 7.96 -10.28
C ARG A 182 -14.95 8.26 -9.84
N LYS A 183 -15.94 8.04 -10.72
CA LYS A 183 -17.37 8.23 -10.39
C LYS A 183 -17.86 7.24 -9.33
N ALA A 184 -17.37 6.00 -9.37
CA ALA A 184 -17.69 4.98 -8.37
C ALA A 184 -17.16 5.38 -6.98
N ILE A 185 -15.91 5.84 -6.90
CA ILE A 185 -15.31 6.37 -5.66
C ILE A 185 -16.13 7.55 -5.13
N GLU A 186 -16.47 8.52 -5.99
CA GLU A 186 -17.30 9.66 -5.59
C GLU A 186 -18.64 9.20 -4.99
N THR A 187 -19.33 8.30 -5.67
CA THR A 187 -20.64 7.78 -5.24
C THR A 187 -20.53 7.04 -3.89
N LEU A 188 -19.50 6.19 -3.74
CA LEU A 188 -19.25 5.46 -2.51
C LEU A 188 -18.99 6.40 -1.33
N LEU A 189 -18.14 7.41 -1.51
CA LEU A 189 -17.84 8.40 -0.47
C LEU A 189 -19.09 9.20 -0.08
N ARG A 190 -19.88 9.64 -1.06
CA ARG A 190 -21.16 10.34 -0.78
C ARG A 190 -22.10 9.49 0.07
N ASN A 191 -22.22 8.20 -0.23
CA ASN A 191 -23.08 7.29 0.53
C ASN A 191 -22.61 7.11 1.98
N VAL A 192 -21.30 7.11 2.25
CA VAL A 192 -20.76 7.03 3.62
C VAL A 192 -21.23 8.21 4.49
N TYR A 193 -21.34 9.41 3.92
CA TYR A 193 -21.78 10.61 4.65
C TYR A 193 -23.30 10.74 4.74
N LEU A 194 -24.01 10.33 3.69
CA LEU A 194 -25.46 10.46 3.62
C LEU A 194 -26.19 9.39 4.45
N CYS A 195 -25.64 8.19 4.57
CA CYS A 195 -26.18 7.13 5.44
C CYS A 195 -25.90 7.36 6.94
N LYS A 196 -25.17 8.42 7.30
CA LYS A 196 -24.88 8.82 8.69
C LYS A 196 -25.76 9.96 9.21
N LYS A 197 -26.74 10.41 8.42
CA LYS A 197 -27.81 11.33 8.86
C LYS A 197 -29.11 10.56 9.04
#